data_AF-A0A918Z2A5-F1
#
_entry.id   AF-A0A918Z2A5-F1
#
_cell.length_a   1.000
_cell.length_b   1.000
_cell.length_c   1.000
_cell.angle_alpha   90.00
_cell.angle_beta   90.00
_cell.angle_gamma   90.00
#
_symmetry.space_group_name_H-M   'P 1'
#
loop_
_entity.id
_entity.type
_entity.pdbx_description
1 polymer ?
#
loop_
_entity_poly.entity_id
_entity_poly.type
_entity_poly.pdbx_seq_one_letter_code
_entity_poly.pdbx_strand_id
1 'polypeptide(L)'
;MTRFRSLAAAAALFACALPALAAPPSTDQVRRIRQVLGFDLAMHAMLDKEIAKAAEQRKWDAGGRACVRDEIVPVLSDALDIAFADLFESSENAQAWLDFADKPAGRTMMEYVRADVAASVRGEGEKPDASALASQMSEEDQIEMLTFILSPAAQVLQKQFPELDLPAERRDALQAKIRSTCGVEFDVAGAFSS
;
A
#
# COMPACT_ATOMS: atom_id res chain seq x y z
N MET A 1 44.21 -60.42 18.42
CA MET A 1 42.82 -60.10 18.79
C MET A 1 42.90 -58.77 19.53
N THR A 2 42.42 -57.61 19.06
CA THR A 2 41.00 -57.27 18.84
C THR A 2 40.91 -55.95 18.04
N ARG A 3 40.30 -56.02 16.84
CA ARG A 3 39.32 -55.13 16.16
C ARG A 3 39.51 -53.59 16.09
N PHE A 4 39.67 -53.12 14.84
CA PHE A 4 38.87 -52.10 14.10
C PHE A 4 37.93 -51.16 14.90
N ARG A 5 38.01 -49.84 14.64
CA ARG A 5 37.00 -49.09 13.83
C ARG A 5 37.30 -47.58 13.73
N SER A 6 37.58 -47.16 12.49
CA SER A 6 37.02 -45.99 11.79
C SER A 6 36.90 -44.64 12.51
N LEU A 7 37.86 -43.76 12.23
CA LEU A 7 37.66 -42.30 12.22
C LEU A 7 36.88 -41.94 10.94
N ALA A 8 35.55 -41.82 11.05
CA ALA A 8 34.75 -41.18 10.01
C ALA A 8 33.47 -40.62 10.63
N ALA A 9 33.03 -39.47 10.12
CA ALA A 9 31.82 -38.73 10.49
C ALA A 9 31.95 -37.73 11.66
N ALA A 10 32.69 -36.66 11.42
CA ALA A 10 32.46 -35.36 12.08
C ALA A 10 32.54 -34.24 11.04
N ALA A 11 31.68 -34.28 10.01
CA ALA A 11 31.66 -33.28 8.95
C ALA A 11 30.28 -33.16 8.28
N ALA A 12 29.20 -33.07 9.05
CA ALA A 12 27.85 -32.95 8.49
C ALA A 12 26.85 -32.14 9.35
N LEU A 13 27.32 -31.14 10.12
CA LEU A 13 26.43 -30.26 10.91
C LEU A 13 26.71 -28.76 10.73
N PHE A 14 27.34 -28.38 9.61
CA PHE A 14 27.27 -27.01 9.09
C PHE A 14 26.25 -26.96 7.93
N ALA A 15 25.07 -27.54 8.15
CA ALA A 15 23.94 -27.27 7.27
C ALA A 15 23.64 -25.78 7.40
N CYS A 16 23.83 -25.08 6.29
CA CYS A 16 23.71 -23.64 6.17
C CYS A 16 22.45 -23.11 6.87
N ALA A 17 22.64 -22.37 7.96
CA ALA A 17 21.69 -21.38 8.41
C ALA A 17 21.68 -20.26 7.36
N LEU A 18 21.08 -20.53 6.19
CA LEU A 18 20.68 -19.46 5.29
C LEU A 18 19.69 -18.62 6.10
N PRO A 19 19.84 -17.29 6.17
CA PRO A 19 18.81 -16.46 6.75
C PRO A 19 17.52 -16.83 6.02
N ALA A 20 16.52 -17.30 6.77
CA ALA A 20 15.21 -17.53 6.21
C ALA A 20 14.76 -16.17 5.69
N LEU A 21 14.85 -15.98 4.37
CA LEU A 21 14.33 -14.78 3.72
C LEU A 21 12.85 -14.74 4.13
N ALA A 22 12.47 -13.69 4.85
CA ALA A 22 11.10 -13.52 5.26
C ALA A 22 10.23 -13.56 4.01
N ALA A 23 9.22 -14.43 4.00
CA ALA A 23 8.36 -14.56 2.83
C ALA A 23 7.72 -13.19 2.54
N PRO A 24 7.67 -12.74 1.28
CA PRO A 24 7.03 -11.48 0.96
C PRO A 24 5.53 -11.54 1.33
N PRO A 25 4.89 -10.38 1.58
CA PRO A 25 3.45 -10.33 1.78
C PRO A 25 2.69 -10.99 0.62
N SER A 26 1.60 -11.70 0.95
CA SER A 26 0.68 -12.18 -0.09
C SER A 26 -0.13 -11.03 -0.70
N THR A 27 -0.61 -11.20 -1.93
CA THR A 27 -1.48 -10.22 -2.60
C THR A 27 -2.73 -9.90 -1.78
N ASP A 28 -3.32 -10.88 -1.11
CA ASP A 28 -4.50 -10.67 -0.26
C ASP A 28 -4.17 -9.85 0.99
N GLN A 29 -3.01 -10.08 1.62
CA GLN A 29 -2.56 -9.26 2.76
C GLN A 29 -2.35 -7.81 2.34
N VAL A 30 -1.64 -7.59 1.22
CA VAL A 30 -1.40 -6.25 0.68
C VAL A 30 -2.71 -5.51 0.39
N ARG A 31 -3.64 -6.18 -0.29
CA ARG A 31 -4.95 -5.59 -0.60
C ARG A 31 -5.74 -5.24 0.68
N ARG A 32 -5.76 -6.12 1.67
CA ARG A 32 -6.42 -5.84 2.95
C ARG A 32 -5.78 -4.65 3.68
N ILE A 33 -4.46 -4.56 3.69
CA ILE A 33 -3.73 -3.41 4.27
C ILE A 33 -4.12 -2.12 3.57
N ARG A 34 -4.09 -2.09 2.23
CA ARG A 34 -4.51 -0.92 1.43
C ARG A 34 -5.93 -0.47 1.78
N GLN A 35 -6.86 -1.42 1.90
CA GLN A 35 -8.25 -1.15 2.26
C GLN A 35 -8.38 -0.57 3.67
N VAL A 36 -7.70 -1.18 4.64
CA VAL A 36 -7.70 -0.71 6.04
C VAL A 36 -7.13 0.70 6.14
N LEU A 37 -6.09 1.02 5.38
CA LEU A 37 -5.47 2.34 5.34
C LEU A 37 -6.23 3.35 4.45
N GLY A 38 -7.23 2.91 3.68
CA GLY A 38 -8.09 3.76 2.85
C GLY A 38 -7.49 4.19 1.52
N PHE A 39 -6.40 3.57 1.08
CA PHE A 39 -5.73 3.95 -0.16
C PHE A 39 -6.59 3.69 -1.41
N ASP A 40 -7.48 2.71 -1.38
CA ASP A 40 -8.38 2.44 -2.51
C ASP A 40 -9.32 3.63 -2.76
N LEU A 41 -9.97 4.13 -1.70
CA LEU A 41 -10.82 5.31 -1.77
C LEU A 41 -10.03 6.57 -2.15
N ALA A 42 -8.82 6.70 -1.59
CA ALA A 42 -7.92 7.82 -1.87
C ALA A 42 -7.49 7.86 -3.34
N MET A 43 -7.13 6.70 -3.91
CA MET A 43 -6.77 6.55 -5.31
C MET A 43 -7.94 6.95 -6.22
N HIS A 44 -9.15 6.46 -5.94
CA HIS A 44 -10.33 6.83 -6.72
C HIS A 44 -10.61 8.34 -6.67
N ALA A 45 -10.53 8.96 -5.49
CA ALA A 45 -10.75 10.41 -5.33
C ALA A 45 -9.67 11.24 -6.05
N MET A 46 -8.41 10.81 -5.98
CA MET A 46 -7.29 11.46 -6.69
C MET A 46 -7.50 11.37 -8.21
N LEU A 47 -7.85 10.18 -8.71
CA LEU A 47 -8.14 9.98 -10.13
C LEU A 47 -9.33 10.80 -10.62
N ASP A 48 -10.42 10.83 -9.85
CA ASP A 48 -11.59 11.63 -10.21
C ASP A 48 -11.23 13.12 -10.34
N LYS A 49 -10.34 13.64 -9.47
CA LYS A 49 -9.84 15.01 -9.52
C LYS A 49 -9.00 15.28 -10.77
N GLU A 50 -8.01 14.43 -11.07
CA GLU A 50 -7.15 14.62 -12.25
C GLU A 50 -7.92 14.42 -13.57
N ILE A 51 -8.83 13.44 -13.61
CA ILE A 51 -9.72 13.23 -14.76
C ILE A 51 -10.68 14.42 -14.92
N ALA A 52 -11.23 14.98 -13.85
CA ALA A 52 -12.09 16.16 -13.93
C ALA A 52 -11.34 17.35 -14.53
N LYS A 53 -10.11 17.61 -14.07
CA LYS A 53 -9.25 18.67 -14.60
C LYS A 53 -8.94 18.48 -16.09
N ALA A 54 -8.63 17.25 -16.52
CA ALA A 54 -8.43 16.95 -17.94
C ALA A 54 -9.74 17.07 -18.75
N ALA A 55 -10.85 16.62 -18.18
CA ALA A 55 -12.17 16.64 -18.81
C ALA A 55 -12.73 18.05 -18.99
N GLU A 56 -12.47 18.98 -18.07
CA GLU A 56 -12.86 20.40 -18.23
C GLU A 56 -12.15 21.04 -19.43
N GLN A 57 -10.87 20.72 -19.63
CA GLN A 57 -10.09 21.22 -20.76
C GLN A 57 -10.54 20.59 -22.08
N ARG A 58 -10.93 19.31 -22.07
CA ARG A 58 -11.22 18.51 -23.27
C ARG A 58 -12.71 18.22 -23.49
N LYS A 59 -13.60 18.79 -22.66
CA LYS A 59 -15.07 18.68 -22.67
C LYS A 59 -15.61 17.25 -22.71
N TRP A 60 -15.08 16.35 -21.88
CA TRP A 60 -15.59 14.99 -21.78
C TRP A 60 -16.90 14.93 -21.00
N ASP A 61 -17.82 14.09 -21.46
CA ASP A 61 -19.04 13.80 -20.71
C ASP A 61 -18.77 12.86 -19.52
N ALA A 62 -19.82 12.52 -18.78
CA ALA A 62 -19.70 11.59 -17.65
C ALA A 62 -19.26 10.18 -18.07
N GLY A 63 -19.64 9.73 -19.27
CA GLY A 63 -19.28 8.41 -19.80
C GLY A 63 -17.80 8.30 -20.13
N GLY A 64 -17.25 9.32 -20.82
CA GLY A 64 -15.82 9.39 -21.13
C GLY A 64 -14.96 9.42 -19.86
N ARG A 65 -15.36 10.21 -18.85
CA ARG A 65 -14.67 10.24 -17.55
C ARG A 65 -14.66 8.89 -16.84
N ALA A 66 -15.82 8.22 -16.80
CA ALA A 66 -15.94 6.90 -16.20
C ALA A 66 -15.09 5.86 -16.92
N CYS A 67 -15.12 5.84 -18.25
CA CYS A 67 -14.30 4.93 -19.05
C CYS A 67 -12.79 5.12 -18.78
N VAL A 68 -12.31 6.36 -18.79
CA VAL A 68 -10.89 6.66 -18.51
C VAL A 68 -10.49 6.14 -17.13
N ARG A 69 -11.32 6.37 -16.11
CA ARG A 69 -11.07 5.87 -14.75
C ARG A 69 -10.99 4.35 -14.71
N ASP A 70 -11.94 3.66 -15.34
CA ASP A 70 -12.01 2.20 -15.33
C ASP A 70 -10.78 1.56 -16.01
N GLU A 71 -10.15 2.26 -16.96
CA GLU A 71 -8.91 1.84 -17.59
C GLU A 71 -7.66 2.10 -16.73
N ILE A 72 -7.64 3.19 -15.97
CA ILE A 72 -6.48 3.59 -15.14
C ILE A 72 -6.42 2.83 -13.81
N VAL A 73 -7.57 2.65 -13.15
CA VAL A 73 -7.66 2.06 -11.80
C VAL A 73 -6.91 0.72 -11.67
N PRO A 74 -7.07 -0.26 -12.59
CA PRO A 74 -6.35 -1.53 -12.49
C PRO A 74 -4.82 -1.34 -12.52
N VAL A 75 -4.31 -0.47 -13.39
CA VAL A 75 -2.86 -0.25 -13.56
C VAL A 75 -2.26 0.40 -12.31
N LEU A 76 -2.93 1.39 -11.73
CA LEU A 76 -2.48 2.00 -10.49
C LEU A 76 -2.65 1.08 -9.29
N SER A 77 -3.71 0.28 -9.26
CA SER A 77 -3.90 -0.72 -8.21
C SER A 77 -2.76 -1.74 -8.20
N ASP A 78 -2.33 -2.22 -9.36
CA ASP A 78 -1.19 -3.14 -9.44
C ASP A 78 0.11 -2.48 -8.96
N ALA A 79 0.35 -1.21 -9.32
CA ALA A 79 1.53 -0.46 -8.88
C ALA A 79 1.51 -0.24 -7.36
N LEU A 80 0.34 0.08 -6.79
CA LEU A 80 0.14 0.18 -5.35
C LEU A 80 0.40 -1.17 -4.66
N ASP A 81 -0.10 -2.28 -5.20
CA ASP A 81 0.14 -3.60 -4.60
C ASP A 81 1.64 -3.91 -4.51
N ILE A 82 2.41 -3.58 -5.55
CA ILE A 82 3.87 -3.75 -5.53
C ILE A 82 4.51 -2.83 -4.48
N ALA A 83 4.15 -1.54 -4.48
CA ALA A 83 4.68 -0.57 -3.52
C ALA A 83 4.42 -0.97 -2.07
N PHE A 84 3.22 -1.48 -1.77
CA PHE A 84 2.86 -1.98 -0.45
C PHE A 84 3.60 -3.28 -0.10
N ALA A 85 3.78 -4.20 -1.05
CA ALA A 85 4.57 -5.40 -0.80
C ALA A 85 6.02 -5.06 -0.42
N ASP A 86 6.63 -4.12 -1.15
CA ASP A 86 7.99 -3.64 -0.90
C ASP A 86 8.09 -2.89 0.43
N LEU A 87 7.12 -2.02 0.72
CA LEU A 87 7.07 -1.23 1.94
C LEU A 87 7.01 -2.13 3.20
N PHE A 88 6.20 -3.18 3.16
CA PHE A 88 6.02 -4.11 4.29
C PHE A 88 7.12 -5.17 4.40
N GLU A 89 7.80 -5.49 3.29
CA GLU A 89 8.93 -6.43 3.14
C GLU A 89 8.61 -7.90 3.46
N SER A 90 7.75 -8.17 4.45
CA SER A 90 7.46 -9.52 4.92
C SER A 90 5.98 -9.73 5.23
N SER A 91 5.54 -10.97 5.02
CA SER A 91 4.20 -11.44 5.39
C SER A 91 3.94 -11.34 6.89
N GLU A 92 4.98 -11.45 7.73
CA GLU A 92 4.88 -11.28 9.18
C GLU A 92 4.54 -9.83 9.55
N ASN A 93 5.24 -8.85 8.98
CA ASN A 93 4.92 -7.44 9.19
C ASN A 93 3.51 -7.10 8.69
N ALA A 94 3.17 -7.58 7.50
CA ALA A 94 1.84 -7.39 6.93
C ALA A 94 0.75 -7.99 7.84
N GLN A 95 0.98 -9.19 8.37
CA GLN A 95 0.03 -9.83 9.27
C GLN A 95 -0.09 -9.09 10.60
N ALA A 96 1.01 -8.64 11.20
CA ALA A 96 1.00 -7.88 12.45
C ALA A 96 0.17 -6.58 12.33
N TRP A 97 0.23 -5.91 11.17
CA TRP A 97 -0.62 -4.76 10.87
C TRP A 97 -2.10 -5.10 10.76
N LEU A 98 -2.42 -6.20 10.08
CA LEU A 98 -3.81 -6.67 9.95
C LEU A 98 -4.38 -7.08 11.31
N ASP A 99 -3.60 -7.81 12.11
CA ASP A 99 -3.99 -8.23 13.45
C ASP A 99 -4.21 -7.02 14.35
N PHE A 100 -3.33 -6.02 14.31
CA PHE A 100 -3.52 -4.77 15.05
C PHE A 100 -4.76 -4.02 14.57
N ALA A 101 -4.95 -3.87 13.26
CA ALA A 101 -6.12 -3.19 12.69
C ALA A 101 -7.47 -3.83 13.06
N ASP A 102 -7.47 -5.12 13.41
CA ASP A 102 -8.67 -5.82 13.86
C ASP A 102 -9.02 -5.55 15.34
N LYS A 103 -8.11 -4.96 16.13
CA LYS A 103 -8.32 -4.60 17.54
C LYS A 103 -8.94 -3.21 17.73
N PRO A 104 -9.58 -2.89 18.87
CA PRO A 104 -10.21 -1.58 19.09
C PRO A 104 -9.23 -0.40 18.89
N ALA A 105 -8.05 -0.45 19.53
CA ALA A 105 -7.00 0.56 19.35
C ALA A 105 -6.58 0.73 17.88
N GLY A 106 -6.36 -0.38 17.17
CA GLY A 106 -6.00 -0.34 15.76
C GLY A 106 -7.10 0.20 14.88
N ARG A 107 -8.36 -0.16 15.10
CA ARG A 107 -9.50 0.39 14.33
C ARG A 107 -9.56 1.90 14.43
N THR A 108 -9.47 2.45 15.64
CA THR A 108 -9.47 3.91 15.87
C THR A 108 -8.26 4.57 15.20
N MET A 109 -7.07 3.96 15.28
CA MET A 109 -5.89 4.47 14.56
C MET A 109 -6.08 4.43 13.04
N MET A 110 -6.62 3.35 12.49
CA MET A 110 -6.86 3.23 11.05
C MET A 110 -7.96 4.18 10.57
N GLU A 111 -8.98 4.47 11.39
CA GLU A 111 -9.96 5.52 11.10
C GLU A 111 -9.31 6.90 10.97
N TYR A 112 -8.42 7.23 11.91
CA TYR A 112 -7.63 8.46 11.85
C TYR A 112 -6.75 8.51 10.58
N VAL A 113 -6.03 7.43 10.27
CA VAL A 113 -5.18 7.37 9.07
C VAL A 113 -6.01 7.55 7.80
N ARG A 114 -7.15 6.86 7.67
CA ARG A 114 -8.06 7.01 6.53
C ARG A 114 -8.55 8.45 6.38
N ALA A 115 -8.87 9.11 7.50
CA ALA A 115 -9.30 10.51 7.50
C ALA A 115 -8.18 11.45 7.03
N ASP A 116 -6.94 11.26 7.50
CA ASP A 116 -5.80 12.08 7.08
C ASP A 116 -5.44 11.87 5.61
N VAL A 117 -5.46 10.62 5.13
CA VAL A 117 -5.26 10.29 3.70
C VAL A 117 -6.35 10.98 2.85
N ALA A 118 -7.62 10.87 3.24
CA ALA A 118 -8.72 11.48 2.51
C ALA A 118 -8.68 13.03 2.55
N ALA A 119 -8.21 13.63 3.63
CA ALA A 119 -8.00 15.09 3.71
C ALA A 119 -6.87 15.52 2.77
N SER A 120 -5.77 14.77 2.75
CA SER A 120 -4.59 15.05 1.91
C SER A 120 -4.90 14.98 0.41
N VAL A 121 -5.65 13.96 -0.03
CA VAL A 121 -6.05 13.83 -1.45
C VAL A 121 -6.99 14.95 -1.89
N ARG A 122 -7.95 15.32 -1.05
CA ARG A 122 -8.92 16.37 -1.39
C ARG A 122 -8.28 17.76 -1.42
N GLY A 123 -7.18 17.98 -0.69
CA GLY A 123 -6.45 19.25 -0.66
C GLY A 123 -7.17 20.39 0.05
N GLU A 124 -8.39 20.16 0.55
CA GLU A 124 -9.28 21.17 1.12
C GLU A 124 -9.95 20.70 2.44
N GLY A 125 -9.54 19.54 2.97
CA GLY A 125 -10.06 19.02 4.24
C GLY A 125 -9.19 19.42 5.44
N GLU A 126 -9.82 19.73 6.57
CA GLU A 126 -9.10 19.79 7.84
C GLU A 126 -8.51 18.41 8.15
N LYS A 127 -7.18 18.35 8.30
CA LYS A 127 -6.52 17.12 8.74
C LYS A 127 -7.02 16.78 10.14
N PRO A 128 -7.30 15.50 10.43
CA PRO A 128 -7.72 15.11 11.77
C PRO A 128 -6.64 15.51 12.78
N ASP A 129 -7.07 16.05 13.92
CA ASP A 129 -6.14 16.40 14.99
C ASP A 129 -5.58 15.14 15.66
N ALA A 130 -4.26 14.96 15.59
CA ALA A 130 -3.58 13.85 16.24
C ALA A 130 -3.80 13.82 17.76
N SER A 131 -3.99 14.99 18.39
CA SER A 131 -4.27 15.07 19.83
C SER A 131 -5.65 14.53 20.19
N ALA A 132 -6.59 14.57 19.24
CA ALA A 132 -7.92 14.00 19.37
C ALA A 132 -7.94 12.47 19.20
N LEU A 133 -6.88 11.85 18.66
CA LEU A 133 -6.81 10.39 18.54
C LEU A 133 -6.75 9.73 19.93
N ALA A 134 -5.84 10.21 20.79
CA ALA A 134 -5.66 9.65 22.13
C ALA A 134 -6.89 9.86 23.02
N SER A 135 -7.61 10.99 22.86
CA SER A 135 -8.81 11.29 23.65
C SER A 135 -10.02 10.40 23.29
N GLN A 136 -9.98 9.72 22.15
CA GLN A 136 -11.01 8.78 21.70
C GLN A 136 -10.72 7.33 22.15
N MET A 137 -9.59 7.08 22.79
CA MET A 137 -9.13 5.75 23.21
C MET A 137 -9.21 5.58 24.72
N SER A 138 -9.54 4.37 25.17
CA SER A 138 -9.33 3.98 26.57
C SER A 138 -7.83 3.96 26.92
N GLU A 139 -7.47 3.98 28.20
CA GLU A 139 -6.06 3.86 28.62
C GLU A 139 -5.43 2.55 28.11
N GLU A 140 -6.19 1.45 28.14
CA GLU A 140 -5.75 0.15 27.62
C GLU A 140 -5.48 0.21 26.10
N ASP A 141 -6.38 0.83 25.34
CA ASP A 141 -6.21 1.01 23.90
C ASP A 141 -5.01 1.91 23.57
N GLN A 142 -4.77 2.96 24.36
CA GLN A 142 -3.60 3.82 24.18
C GLN A 142 -2.30 3.02 24.41
N ILE A 143 -2.23 2.19 25.45
CA ILE A 143 -1.08 1.31 25.71
C ILE A 143 -0.89 0.32 24.56
N GLU A 144 -1.97 -0.25 24.04
CA GLU A 144 -1.90 -1.19 22.92
C GLU A 144 -1.40 -0.52 21.63
N MET A 145 -1.93 0.65 21.31
CA MET A 145 -1.45 1.45 20.17
C MET A 145 0.03 1.78 20.31
N LEU A 146 0.47 2.24 21.49
CA LEU A 146 1.88 2.54 21.74
C LEU A 146 2.76 1.29 21.64
N THR A 147 2.29 0.15 22.15
CA THR A 147 2.98 -1.14 22.03
C THR A 147 3.16 -1.52 20.57
N PHE A 148 2.13 -1.34 19.74
CA PHE A 148 2.21 -1.58 18.31
C PHE A 148 3.18 -0.60 17.62
N ILE A 149 3.10 0.70 17.88
CA ILE A 149 3.99 1.72 17.30
C ILE A 149 5.47 1.46 17.62
N LEU A 150 5.75 0.90 18.79
CA LEU A 150 7.11 0.52 19.20
C LEU A 150 7.55 -0.86 18.67
N SER A 151 6.67 -1.60 18.00
CA SER A 151 6.98 -2.92 17.44
C SER A 151 7.82 -2.83 16.16
N PRO A 152 8.56 -3.90 15.79
CA PRO A 152 9.25 -3.95 14.51
C PRO A 152 8.33 -3.76 13.30
N ALA A 153 7.09 -4.25 13.36
CA ALA A 153 6.13 -4.12 12.27
C ALA A 153 5.77 -2.64 11.97
N ALA A 154 5.77 -1.78 12.98
CA ALA A 154 5.49 -0.35 12.82
C ALA A 154 6.66 0.44 12.21
N GLN A 155 7.85 -0.15 12.01
CA GLN A 155 8.96 0.51 11.30
C GLN A 155 8.58 0.91 9.87
N VAL A 156 7.56 0.29 9.30
CA VAL A 156 6.97 0.69 8.02
C VAL A 156 6.54 2.16 7.99
N LEU A 157 6.13 2.72 9.14
CA LEU A 157 5.74 4.14 9.28
C LEU A 157 6.91 5.11 9.11
N GLN A 158 8.13 4.64 9.28
CA GLN A 158 9.35 5.44 9.14
C GLN A 158 9.90 5.39 7.72
N LYS A 159 9.36 4.50 6.88
CA LYS A 159 9.80 4.34 5.50
C LYS A 159 9.14 5.40 4.62
N GLN A 160 9.90 5.87 3.64
CA GLN A 160 9.32 6.67 2.56
C GLN A 160 8.44 5.77 1.71
N PHE A 161 7.21 6.21 1.45
CA PHE A 161 6.34 5.50 0.51
C PHE A 161 7.01 5.46 -0.87
N PRO A 162 7.06 4.32 -1.56
CA PRO A 162 7.69 4.23 -2.87
C PRO A 162 7.03 5.19 -3.85
N GLU A 163 7.82 5.81 -4.72
CA GLU A 163 7.25 6.57 -5.83
C GLU A 163 6.44 5.62 -6.72
N LEU A 164 5.18 5.99 -6.97
CA LEU A 164 4.31 5.26 -7.88
C LEU A 164 4.60 5.68 -9.32
N ASP A 165 5.82 5.41 -9.79
CA ASP A 165 6.15 5.65 -11.20
C ASP A 165 5.72 4.46 -12.07
N LEU A 166 4.93 4.76 -13.09
CA LEU A 166 4.63 3.81 -14.15
C LEU A 166 5.73 3.90 -15.19
N PRO A 167 6.44 2.79 -15.52
CA PRO A 167 7.42 2.78 -16.59
C PRO A 167 6.85 3.35 -17.89
N ALA A 168 7.67 4.04 -18.70
CA ALA A 168 7.23 4.70 -19.92
C ALA A 168 6.41 3.77 -20.84
N GLU A 169 6.86 2.53 -21.03
CA GLU A 169 6.12 1.53 -21.82
C GLU A 169 4.72 1.24 -21.29
N ARG A 170 4.55 1.16 -19.96
CA ARG A 170 3.24 0.95 -19.32
C ARG A 170 2.35 2.18 -19.47
N ARG A 171 2.91 3.39 -19.35
CA ARG A 171 2.19 4.65 -19.56
C ARG A 171 1.71 4.79 -21.00
N ASP A 172 2.60 4.54 -21.97
CA ASP A 172 2.28 4.61 -23.40
C ASP A 172 1.21 3.58 -23.79
N ALA A 173 1.32 2.35 -23.26
CA ALA A 173 0.31 1.32 -23.46
C ALA A 173 -1.05 1.71 -22.85
N LEU A 174 -1.06 2.27 -21.65
CA LEU A 174 -2.28 2.75 -21.00
C LEU A 174 -2.92 3.91 -21.78
N GLN A 175 -2.11 4.88 -22.22
CA GLN A 175 -2.58 6.00 -23.04
C GLN A 175 -3.17 5.53 -24.36
N ALA A 176 -2.51 4.58 -25.03
CA ALA A 176 -3.04 3.97 -26.26
C ALA A 176 -4.37 3.24 -26.02
N LYS A 177 -4.48 2.51 -24.89
CA LYS A 177 -5.68 1.78 -24.50
C LYS A 177 -6.85 2.71 -24.19
N ILE A 178 -6.61 3.80 -23.46
CA ILE A 178 -7.63 4.82 -23.17
C ILE A 178 -8.13 5.44 -24.48
N ARG A 179 -7.21 5.78 -25.38
CA ARG A 179 -7.59 6.36 -26.69
C ARG A 179 -8.44 5.40 -27.52
N SER A 180 -8.06 4.14 -27.60
CA SER A 180 -8.79 3.15 -28.41
C SER A 180 -10.13 2.74 -27.80
N THR A 181 -10.22 2.67 -26.47
CA THR A 181 -11.40 2.14 -25.77
C THR A 181 -12.39 3.24 -25.41
N CYS A 182 -11.90 4.37 -24.89
CA CYS A 182 -12.73 5.47 -24.43
C CYS A 182 -12.94 6.56 -25.48
N GLY A 183 -12.21 6.53 -26.59
CA GLY A 183 -12.32 7.53 -27.65
C GLY A 183 -11.84 8.93 -27.26
N VAL A 184 -11.06 9.04 -26.17
CA VAL A 184 -10.55 10.31 -25.64
C VAL A 184 -9.04 10.28 -25.49
N GLU A 185 -8.40 11.44 -25.57
CA GLU A 185 -6.96 11.57 -25.34
C GLU A 185 -6.65 12.01 -23.91
N PHE A 186 -6.10 11.13 -23.08
CA PHE A 186 -5.67 11.45 -21.72
C PHE A 186 -4.14 11.48 -21.63
N ASP A 187 -3.59 12.56 -21.07
CA ASP A 187 -2.14 12.67 -20.82
C ASP A 187 -1.81 11.96 -19.50
N VAL A 188 -1.52 10.66 -19.61
CA VAL A 188 -1.16 9.82 -18.46
C VAL A 188 0.10 10.35 -17.78
N ALA A 189 1.09 10.82 -18.55
CA ALA A 189 2.35 11.30 -17.97
C ALA A 189 2.13 12.59 -17.15
N GLY A 190 1.40 13.56 -17.71
CA GLY A 190 1.11 14.82 -17.02
C GLY A 190 0.18 14.68 -15.82
N ALA A 191 -0.68 13.65 -15.78
CA ALA A 191 -1.57 13.39 -14.66
C ALA A 191 -0.86 12.83 -13.41
N PHE A 192 0.34 12.24 -13.56
CA PHE A 192 1.05 11.56 -12.48
C PHE A 192 2.45 12.15 -12.19
N SER A 193 2.79 13.31 -12.76
CA SER A 193 4.12 13.93 -12.65
C SER A 193 4.20 15.08 -11.62
N SER A 194 3.28 15.13 -10.65
CA SER A 194 3.16 16.23 -9.67
C SER A 194 3.82 15.94 -8.34
#